data_AF-A0A1T1D2Z1-F1
#
_entry.id   AF-A0A1T1D2Z1-F1
#
_cell.length_a   1.000
_cell.length_b   1.000
_cell.length_c   1.000
_cell.angle_alpha   90.00
_cell.angle_beta   90.00
_cell.angle_gamma   90.00
#
_symmetry.space_group_name_H-M   'P 1'
#
loop_
_entity.id
_entity.type
_entity.pdbx_description
1 polymer ?
#
loop_
_entity_poly.entity_id
_entity_poly.type
_entity_poly.pdbx_seq_one_letter_code
_entity_poly.pdbx_strand_id
1 'polypeptide(L)'
;MEIMQVVGSLVCTQRVAGLDHCYLRVLRTSKGTINVAVDPVGVSVGNWVFTASGSAARFACPNPEALTDLTIGGIIDFWSPDG
;
A
#
# COMPACT_ATOMS: atom_id res chain seq x y z
N MET A 1 -10.67 4.69 2.84
CA MET A 1 -9.25 5.01 3.11
C MET A 1 -8.96 4.62 4.54
N GLU A 2 -7.84 3.96 4.79
CA GLU A 2 -7.42 3.54 6.14
C GLU A 2 -5.96 3.95 6.37
N ILE A 3 -5.62 4.28 7.62
CA ILE A 3 -4.26 4.64 8.01
C ILE A 3 -3.54 3.38 8.47
N MET A 4 -2.37 3.13 7.88
CA MET A 4 -1.54 1.97 8.17
C MET A 4 -0.07 2.36 8.25
N GLN A 5 0.73 1.57 8.97
CA GLN A 5 2.18 1.74 9.02
C GLN A 5 2.87 0.75 8.08
N VAL A 6 3.85 1.22 7.32
CA VAL A 6 4.71 0.36 6.50
C VAL A 6 5.65 -0.42 7.41
N VAL A 7 5.61 -1.75 7.34
CA VAL A 7 6.45 -2.63 8.17
C VAL A 7 7.46 -3.44 7.35
N GLY A 8 7.36 -3.43 6.02
CA GLY A 8 8.30 -4.14 5.17
C GLY A 8 7.97 -4.08 3.69
N SER A 9 8.73 -4.84 2.90
CA SER A 9 8.52 -5.05 1.47
C SER A 9 8.17 -6.52 1.21
N LEU A 10 7.36 -6.77 0.18
CA LEU A 10 7.09 -8.11 -0.30
C LEU A 10 7.68 -8.29 -1.70
N VAL A 11 8.37 -9.40 -1.94
CA VAL A 11 8.93 -9.74 -3.24
C VAL A 11 8.14 -10.90 -3.84
N CYS A 12 7.58 -10.67 -5.03
CA CYS A 12 6.82 -11.66 -5.78
C CYS A 12 7.51 -11.91 -7.13
N THR A 13 8.25 -13.03 -7.24
CA THR A 13 9.04 -13.37 -8.43
C THR A 13 8.20 -14.04 -9.53
N GLN A 14 7.04 -14.60 -9.18
CA GLN A 14 6.08 -15.23 -10.09
C GLN A 14 4.70 -14.65 -9.83
N ARG A 15 4.11 -13.97 -10.83
CA ARG A 15 2.88 -13.18 -10.69
C ARG A 15 2.05 -13.22 -11.97
N VAL A 16 0.74 -12.99 -11.83
CA VAL A 16 -0.16 -12.80 -12.98
C VAL A 16 0.22 -11.51 -13.72
N ALA A 17 0.08 -11.52 -15.05
CA ALA A 17 0.48 -10.38 -15.88
C ALA A 17 -0.21 -9.06 -15.46
N GLY A 18 -1.47 -9.12 -15.02
CA GLY A 18 -2.24 -7.94 -14.65
C GLY A 18 -1.82 -7.25 -13.34
N LEU A 19 -0.99 -7.86 -12.49
CA LEU A 19 -0.42 -7.17 -11.33
C LEU A 19 0.78 -6.28 -11.71
N ASP A 20 1.33 -6.48 -12.90
CA ASP A 20 2.49 -5.77 -13.44
C ASP A 20 3.72 -5.82 -12.50
N HIS A 21 4.73 -5.00 -12.78
CA HIS A 21 5.95 -4.85 -12.00
C HIS A 21 5.83 -3.84 -10.85
N CYS A 22 4.65 -3.77 -10.22
CA CYS A 22 4.40 -2.90 -9.07
C CYS A 22 5.28 -3.25 -7.85
N TYR A 23 5.68 -2.24 -7.09
CA TYR A 23 6.27 -2.41 -5.76
C TYR A 23 5.19 -2.82 -4.76
N LEU A 24 5.50 -3.80 -3.90
CA LEU A 24 4.58 -4.31 -2.89
C LEU A 24 5.12 -4.05 -1.49
N ARG A 25 4.28 -3.48 -0.63
CA ARG A 25 4.61 -3.15 0.76
C ARG A 25 3.74 -3.92 1.72
N VAL A 26 4.36 -4.37 2.80
CA VAL A 26 3.65 -4.96 3.94
C VAL A 26 3.23 -3.82 4.85
N LEU A 27 1.94 -3.71 5.11
CA LEU A 27 1.31 -2.70 5.94
C LEU A 27 0.73 -3.33 7.20
N ARG A 28 0.71 -2.57 8.30
CA ARG A 28 0.11 -2.96 9.57
C ARG A 28 -0.93 -1.93 9.99
N THR A 29 -2.14 -2.37 10.31
CA THR A 29 -3.19 -1.52 10.89
C THR A 29 -2.90 -1.21 12.36
N SER A 30 -3.60 -0.26 12.96
CA SER A 30 -3.50 0.02 14.41
C SER A 30 -3.85 -1.19 15.29
N LYS A 31 -4.68 -2.11 14.78
CA LYS A 31 -5.06 -3.36 15.46
C LYS A 31 -4.07 -4.49 15.25
N GLY A 32 -2.97 -4.25 14.51
CA GLY A 32 -1.93 -5.24 14.23
C GLY A 32 -2.23 -6.15 13.02
N THR A 33 -3.35 -5.95 12.31
CA THR A 33 -3.66 -6.72 11.09
C THR A 33 -2.65 -6.39 10.00
N ILE A 34 -2.16 -7.43 9.31
CA ILE A 34 -1.20 -7.29 8.20
C ILE A 34 -1.95 -7.29 6.86
N ASN A 35 -1.59 -6.34 6.00
CA ASN A 35 -2.08 -6.23 4.63
C ASN A 35 -0.91 -6.03 3.66
N VAL A 36 -1.14 -6.22 2.36
CA VAL A 36 -0.18 -5.93 1.30
C VAL A 36 -0.79 -4.91 0.35
N ALA A 37 -0.05 -3.85 0.04
CA ALA A 37 -0.51 -2.81 -0.87
C ALA A 37 0.50 -2.56 -1.99
N VAL A 38 0.00 -2.13 -3.14
CA VAL A 38 0.81 -1.54 -4.21
C VAL A 38 1.35 -0.18 -3.74
N ASP A 39 2.63 0.09 -4.02
CA ASP A 39 3.32 1.32 -3.67
C ASP A 39 3.78 2.08 -4.93
N PRO A 40 3.01 3.08 -5.37
CA PRO A 40 3.44 3.99 -6.42
C PRO A 40 4.14 5.25 -5.88
N VAL A 41 4.26 5.38 -4.55
CA VAL A 41 4.73 6.60 -3.87
C VAL A 41 6.22 6.53 -3.55
N GLY A 42 6.74 5.33 -3.25
CA GLY A 42 8.14 5.13 -2.86
C GLY A 42 8.33 5.17 -1.34
N VAL A 43 7.44 4.54 -0.59
CA VAL A 43 7.45 4.59 0.88
C VAL A 43 8.58 3.75 1.48
N SER A 44 8.97 4.09 2.71
CA SER A 44 9.95 3.37 3.52
C SER A 44 9.31 2.75 4.76
N VAL A 45 9.96 1.73 5.32
CA VAL A 45 9.56 1.13 6.60
C VAL A 45 9.49 2.21 7.67
N GLY A 46 8.42 2.19 8.47
CA GLY A 46 8.13 3.19 9.49
C GLY A 46 7.24 4.33 9.03
N ASN A 47 7.12 4.59 7.71
CA ASN A 47 6.17 5.60 7.23
C ASN A 47 4.72 5.22 7.59
N TRP A 48 3.96 6.23 7.98
CA TRP A 48 2.51 6.15 8.07
C TRP A 48 1.91 6.59 6.74
N VAL A 49 0.91 5.85 6.27
CA VAL A 49 0.30 6.06 4.97
C VAL A 49 -1.21 5.98 5.07
N PHE A 50 -1.91 6.65 4.14
CA PHE A 50 -3.30 6.32 3.87
C PHE A 50 -3.39 5.47 2.59
N THR A 51 -4.35 4.56 2.56
CA THR A 51 -4.57 3.65 1.42
C THR A 51 -5.91 3.90 0.75
N ALA A 52 -5.99 3.62 -0.54
CA ALA A 52 -7.24 3.40 -1.26
C ALA A 52 -7.46 1.89 -1.39
N SER A 53 -8.69 1.42 -1.17
CA SER A 53 -9.05 0.01 -1.19
C SER A 53 -10.21 -0.30 -2.15
N GLY A 54 -10.38 -1.57 -2.50
CA GLY A 54 -11.39 -2.03 -3.44
C GLY A 54 -11.15 -1.49 -4.86
N SER A 55 -12.22 -1.19 -5.59
CA SER A 55 -12.11 -0.67 -6.97
C SER A 55 -11.37 0.66 -7.05
N ALA A 56 -11.43 1.49 -6.01
CA ALA A 56 -10.72 2.77 -5.96
C ALA A 56 -9.18 2.60 -5.93
N ALA A 57 -8.68 1.46 -5.43
CA ALA A 57 -7.24 1.18 -5.39
C ALA A 57 -6.59 1.20 -6.76
N ARG A 58 -7.34 0.78 -7.80
CA ARG A 58 -6.85 0.80 -9.18
C ARG A 58 -6.57 2.22 -9.67
N PHE A 59 -7.43 3.18 -9.34
CA PHE A 59 -7.26 4.58 -9.72
C PHE A 59 -6.14 5.30 -8.93
N ALA A 60 -5.75 4.77 -7.78
CA ALA A 60 -4.57 5.24 -7.05
C ALA A 60 -3.26 4.63 -7.59
N CYS A 61 -3.34 3.59 -8.42
CA CYS A 61 -2.20 3.04 -9.13
C CYS A 61 -1.92 3.86 -10.41
N PRO A 62 -0.65 4.00 -10.85
CA PRO A 62 -0.32 4.66 -12.11
C PRO A 62 -1.02 4.03 -13.33
N ASN A 63 -1.32 2.73 -13.26
CA ASN A 63 -2.10 2.01 -14.25
C ASN A 63 -3.47 1.59 -13.65
N PRO A 64 -4.60 2.20 -14.08
CA PRO A 64 -5.94 1.83 -13.61
C PRO A 64 -6.42 0.43 -13.99
N GLU A 65 -5.75 -0.25 -14.92
CA GLU A 65 -6.04 -1.64 -15.27
C GLU A 65 -5.28 -2.65 -14.38
N ALA A 66 -4.42 -2.17 -13.48
CA ALA A 66 -3.67 -3.03 -12.56
C ALA A 66 -4.63 -3.83 -11.66
N LEU A 67 -4.35 -5.12 -11.50
CA LEU A 67 -5.10 -6.03 -10.64
C LEU A 67 -4.68 -5.83 -9.17
N THR A 68 -5.20 -4.76 -8.57
CA THR A 68 -4.99 -4.41 -7.16
C THR A 68 -6.31 -4.03 -6.49
N ASP A 69 -6.43 -4.38 -5.22
CA ASP A 69 -7.51 -4.00 -4.32
C ASP A 69 -7.03 -3.15 -3.14
N LEU A 70 -5.73 -2.85 -3.05
CA LEU A 70 -5.14 -1.97 -2.04
C LEU A 70 -3.90 -1.25 -2.60
N THR A 71 -3.94 0.07 -2.56
CA THR A 71 -2.85 0.91 -3.08
C THR A 71 -2.56 2.05 -2.11
N ILE A 72 -1.28 2.34 -1.88
CA ILE A 72 -0.83 3.47 -1.08
C ILE A 72 -1.13 4.77 -1.81
N GLY A 73 -1.89 5.66 -1.18
CA GLY A 73 -2.25 6.97 -1.74
C GLY A 73 -1.28 8.08 -1.36
N GLY A 74 -0.55 7.95 -0.26
CA GLY A 74 0.42 8.95 0.18
C GLY A 74 1.01 8.67 1.56
N ILE A 75 2.14 9.33 1.83
CA ILE A 75 2.78 9.38 3.16
C ILE A 75 2.08 10.46 3.99
N ILE A 76 1.85 10.17 5.27
CA ILE A 76 1.28 11.11 6.23
C ILE A 76 2.43 11.69 7.05
N ASP A 77 2.67 12.99 6.90
CA ASP A 77 3.65 13.71 7.69
C ASP A 77 3.15 13.95 9.12
N PHE A 78 4.08 13.94 10.08
CA PHE A 78 3.82 14.25 11.50
C PHE A 78 2.70 13.42 12.16
N TRP A 79 2.47 12.19 11.68
CA TRP A 79 1.45 11.30 12.25
C TRP A 79 1.92 10.66 13.56
N SER A 80 1.16 10.86 14.63
CA SER A 80 1.31 10.15 15.91
C SER A 80 0.12 9.20 16.09
N PRO A 81 0.32 7.87 16.12
CA PRO A 81 -0.78 6.91 16.28
C PRO A 81 -1.47 6.97 17.65
N ASP A 82 -0.80 7.54 18.65
CA ASP A 82 -1.27 7.54 20.04
C ASP A 82 -1.89 8.87 20.49
N GLY A 83 -1.78 9.93 19.68
CA GLY A 83 -2.18 11.29 20.08
C GLY A 83 -1.31 11.84 21.20
#